data_AF-A0A522Q0Y4-F1
#
_entry.id   AF-A0A522Q0Y4-F1
#
_cell.length_a   1.000
_cell.length_b   1.000
_cell.length_c   1.000
_cell.angle_alpha   90.00
_cell.angle_beta   90.00
_cell.angle_gamma   90.00
#
_symmetry.space_group_name_H-M   'P 1'
#
loop_
_entity.id
_entity.type
_entity.pdbx_description
1 polymer ?
#
loop_
_entity_poly.entity_id
_entity_poly.type
_entity_poly.pdbx_seq_one_letter_code
_entity_poly.pdbx_strand_id
1 'polypeptide(L)' 'MAIAKIQPGQVWLLEGTEESWLVTKVYSEAFSSYAMLRKVGGGDNDLRRLKITKSVDGVGLPGFKFSQESGQF' A
#
# COMPACT_ATOMS: atom_id res chain seq x y z
N MET A 1 5.40 10.65 -9.83
CA MET A 1 4.02 11.07 -9.49
C MET A 1 3.81 10.83 -8.01
N ALA A 2 3.43 11.88 -7.27
CA ALA A 2 3.13 11.78 -5.85
C ALA A 2 1.81 11.02 -5.66
N ILE A 3 1.80 9.99 -4.82
CA ILE A 3 0.56 9.29 -4.48
C ILE A 3 -0.16 10.16 -3.47
N ALA A 4 -1.30 10.74 -3.85
CA ALA A 4 -2.05 11.64 -2.98
C ALA A 4 -2.71 10.89 -1.81
N LYS A 5 -3.07 9.61 -2.01
CA LYS A 5 -3.77 8.80 -1.00
C LYS A 5 -3.57 7.30 -1.24
N ILE A 6 -3.45 6.52 -0.15
CA ILE A 6 -3.53 5.06 -0.18
C ILE A 6 -5.00 4.64 -0.13
N GLN A 7 -5.42 3.76 -1.03
CA GLN A 7 -6.81 3.29 -1.16
C GLN A 7 -6.86 1.77 -1.36
N PRO A 8 -7.94 1.11 -0.90
CA PRO A 8 -8.22 -0.29 -1.25
C PRO A 8 -8.23 -0.50 -2.77
N GLY A 9 -7.73 -1.63 -3.24
CA GLY A 9 -7.60 -1.95 -4.66
C GLY A 9 -6.23 -1.62 -5.26
N GLN A 10 -5.40 -0.85 -4.55
CA GLN A 10 -4.04 -0.56 -4.98
C GLN A 10 -3.09 -1.73 -4.73
N VAL A 11 -2.19 -2.00 -5.67
CA VAL A 11 -1.15 -3.03 -5.54
C VAL A 11 0.21 -2.38 -5.32
N TRP A 12 0.91 -2.89 -4.32
CA TRP A 12 2.22 -2.43 -3.87
C TRP A 12 3.21 -3.58 -3.90
N LEU A 13 4.40 -3.35 -4.41
CA LEU A 13 5.50 -4.31 -4.44
C LEU A 13 6.33 -4.15 -3.17
N LEU A 14 6.62 -5.23 -2.46
CA LEU A 14 7.55 -5.19 -1.32
C LEU A 14 8.98 -4.97 -1.83
N GLU A 15 9.63 -3.92 -1.36
CA GLU A 15 10.98 -3.55 -1.79
C GLU A 15 12.00 -4.65 -1.46
N GLY A 16 12.82 -4.99 -2.45
CA GLY A 16 13.79 -6.09 -2.34
C GLY A 16 13.20 -7.47 -2.61
N THR A 17 11.92 -7.55 -2.98
CA THR A 17 11.25 -8.80 -3.38
C THR A 17 10.40 -8.59 -4.63
N GLU A 18 9.96 -9.67 -5.25
CA GLU A 18 8.96 -9.66 -6.34
C GLU A 18 7.53 -9.87 -5.80
N GLU A 19 7.34 -9.73 -4.48
CA GLU A 19 6.06 -9.98 -3.84
C GLU A 19 5.13 -8.77 -4.02
N SER A 20 3.98 -9.03 -4.66
CA SER A 20 2.90 -8.06 -4.82
C SER A 20 1.91 -8.16 -3.67
N TRP A 21 1.46 -7.02 -3.19
CA TRP A 21 0.57 -6.89 -2.04
C TRP A 21 -0.58 -5.94 -2.35
N LEU A 22 -1.80 -6.45 -2.25
CA LEU A 22 -3.03 -5.72 -2.50
C LEU A 22 -3.50 -5.02 -1.22
N VAL A 23 -3.70 -3.70 -1.27
CA VAL A 23 -4.38 -2.96 -0.20
C VAL A 23 -5.84 -3.40 -0.18
N THR A 24 -6.26 -4.02 0.91
CA THR A 24 -7.63 -4.51 1.11
C THR A 24 -8.47 -3.55 1.93
N LYS A 25 -7.86 -2.89 2.91
CA LYS A 25 -8.53 -1.93 3.81
C LYS A 25 -7.57 -0.80 4.18
N VAL A 26 -8.12 0.38 4.41
CA VAL A 26 -7.37 1.53 4.94
C VAL A 26 -8.15 2.08 6.12
N TYR A 27 -7.48 2.21 7.26
CA TYR A 27 -8.05 2.77 8.48
C TYR A 27 -7.35 4.08 8.79
N SER A 28 -8.12 5.05 9.25
CA SER A 28 -7.60 6.29 9.80
C SER A 28 -7.97 6.35 11.27
N GLU A 29 -6.95 6.36 12.12
CA GLU A 29 -7.05 6.63 13.54
C GLU A 29 -6.69 8.11 13.78
N ALA A 30 -6.96 8.61 14.99
CA ALA A 30 -6.89 10.03 15.34
C ALA A 30 -5.67 10.78 14.77
N PHE A 31 -4.47 10.17 14.82
CA PHE A 31 -3.22 10.79 14.34
C PHE A 31 -2.44 9.94 13.33
N SER A 32 -2.98 8.81 12.89
CA SER A 32 -2.23 7.87 12.05
C SER A 32 -3.17 7.12 11.13
N SER A 33 -2.68 6.78 9.94
CA SER A 33 -3.44 5.95 9.01
C SER A 33 -2.68 4.66 8.78
N TYR A 34 -3.41 3.58 8.58
CA TYR A 34 -2.87 2.24 8.40
C TYR A 34 -3.52 1.60 7.18
N ALA A 35 -2.73 0.89 6.39
CA ALA A 35 -3.21 0.05 5.32
C ALA A 35 -3.11 -1.42 5.76
N MET A 36 -4.15 -2.20 5.48
CA MET A 36 -4.05 -3.65 5.46
C MET A 36 -3.76 -4.10 4.04
N LEU A 37 -2.71 -4.87 3.91
CA LEU A 37 -2.28 -5.49 2.67
C LEU A 37 -2.47 -6.99 2.76
N ARG A 38 -2.85 -7.59 1.65
CA ARG A 38 -2.89 -9.04 1.45
C ARG A 38 -1.94 -9.41 0.33
N LYS A 39 -1.12 -10.43 0.52
CA LYS A 39 -0.24 -10.91 -0.56
C LYS A 39 -1.06 -11.40 -1.76
N VAL A 40 -0.66 -10.98 -2.96
CA VAL A 40 -1.26 -11.42 -4.22
C VAL A 40 -0.76 -12.83 -4.53
N GLY A 41 -1.68 -13.77 -4.76
CA GLY A 41 -1.36 -15.19 -4.94
C GLY A 41 -1.00 -15.92 -3.63
N GLY A 42 -1.04 -15.23 -2.48
CA GLY A 42 -0.94 -15.84 -1.16
C GLY A 42 -2.29 -16.30 -0.61
N GLY A 43 -2.27 -17.11 0.45
CA GLY A 43 -3.48 -17.50 1.18
C GLY A 43 -4.03 -16.36 2.05
N ASP A 44 -5.26 -16.51 2.54
CA ASP A 44 -5.98 -15.49 3.33
C ASP A 44 -5.27 -15.12 4.66
N ASN A 45 -4.35 -15.96 5.12
CA ASN A 45 -3.53 -15.73 6.32
C ASN A 45 -2.37 -14.74 6.10
N ASP A 46 -2.04 -14.40 4.84
CA ASP A 46 -0.90 -13.56 4.51
C ASP A 46 -1.31 -12.08 4.45
N LEU A 47 -1.61 -11.54 5.64
CA LEU A 47 -2.05 -10.17 5.87
C LEU A 47 -0.96 -9.36 6.59
N ARG A 48 -0.70 -8.14 6.11
CA ARG A 48 0.19 -7.17 6.77
C ARG A 48 -0.54 -5.87 7.05
N ARG A 49 -0.37 -5.34 8.26
CA ARG A 49 -0.77 -3.98 8.61
C ARG A 49 0.46 -3.08 8.55
N LEU A 50 0.38 -2.02 7.75
CA LEU A 50 1.45 -1.02 7.63
C LEU A 50 0.93 0.35 8.00
N LYS A 51 1.74 1.11 8.73
CA LYS A 51 1.48 2.53 8.98
C LYS A 51 1.77 3.30 7.70
N ILE A 52 0.80 4.09 7.26
CA ILE A 52 0.94 5.00 6.13
C ILE A 52 1.82 6.16 6.57
N THR A 53 2.91 6.39 5.85
CA THR A 53 3.75 7.56 6.03
C THR A 53 3.26 8.68 5.12
N LYS A 54 3.23 9.91 5.65
CA LYS A 54 2.90 11.11 4.90
C LYS A 54 4.16 11.97 4.84
N SER A 55 4.56 12.34 3.64
CA SER A 55 5.72 13.19 3.34
C SER A 55 5.26 14.37 2.49
N VAL A 56 6.14 15.37 2.31
CA VAL A 56 5.87 16.53 1.44
C VAL A 56 5.54 16.09 0.00
N ASP A 57 6.18 15.02 -0.47
CA ASP A 57 5.96 14.42 -1.80
C ASP A 57 4.79 13.42 -1.87
N GLY A 58 3.93 13.33 -0.85
CA GLY A 58 2.73 12.49 -0.86
C GLY A 58 2.71 11.41 0.22
N VAL A 59 1.90 10.37 0.03
CA VAL A 59 1.76 9.27 0.98
C VAL A 59 2.41 7.98 0.47
N GLY A 60 2.96 7.19 1.38
CA GLY A 60 3.67 5.97 1.05
C GLY A 60 3.48 4.86 2.08
N LEU A 61 3.89 3.66 1.68
CA LEU A 61 4.01 2.50 2.54
C LEU A 61 5.50 2.20 2.72
N PRO A 62 6.03 2.19 3.96
CA PRO A 62 7.46 2.01 4.20
C PRO A 62 7.89 0.60 3.78
N GLY A 63 8.94 0.52 2.96
CA GLY A 63 9.44 -0.74 2.40
C GLY A 63 8.60 -1.26 1.24
N PHE A 64 7.71 -0.46 0.66
CA PHE A 64 6.89 -0.84 -0.48
C PHE A 64 6.97 0.22 -1.58
N LYS A 65 7.07 -0.24 -2.83
CA LYS A 65 6.96 0.58 -4.03
C LYS A 65 5.58 0.42 -4.64
N PHE A 66 4.96 1.53 -4.99
CA PHE A 66 3.68 1.50 -5.68
C PHE A 66 3.88 0.87 -7.06
N SER A 67 3.15 -0.21 -7.35
CA SER A 67 3.34 -1.02 -8.55
C SER A 67 2.34 -0.68 -9.66
N GLN A 68 1.40 0.24 -9.41
CA GLN A 68 0.52 0.75 -10.46
C GLN A 68 1.21 1.91 -11.17
N GLU A 69 1.82 1.62 -12.32
CA GLU A 69 1.85 2.58 -13.40
C GLU A 69 0.44 3.13 -13.55
N SER A 70 0.33 4.45 -13.49
CA SER A 70 -0.93 5.15 -13.65
C SER A 70 -1.44 4.81 -15.04
N GLY A 71 -2.32 3.81 -15.12
CA GLY A 71 -3.12 3.54 -16.30
C GLY A 71 -3.99 4.76 -16.53
N GLN A 72 -3.43 5.72 -17.27
CA GLN A 72 -4.13 6.81 -17.90
C GLN A 72 -5.10 6.20 -18.90
N PHE A 73 -6.38 6.07 -18.54
CA PHE A 73 -7.52 6.10 -19.47
C PHE A 73 -8.76 6.64 -18.76
#